data_AF-A0AAU5UTZ6-F1
#
_entry.id   AF-A0AAU5UTZ6-F1
#
_cell.length_a   1.000
_cell.length_b   1.000
_cell.length_c   1.000
_cell.angle_alpha   90.00
_cell.angle_beta   90.00
_cell.angle_gamma   90.00
#
_symmetry.space_group_name_H-M   'P 1'
#
loop_
_entity.id
_entity.type
_entity.pdbx_description
1 polymer ?
#
loop_
_entity_poly.entity_id
_entity_poly.type
_entity_poly.pdbx_seq_one_letter_code
_entity_poly.pdbx_strand_id
1 'polypeptide(L)'
;MLQLVDKPAWMNAVLEPIEVAERLINPHAAIVALRADKEHRLRFKGNVRQRALRLLDAIAKSASARGWDVTCPAWNRDDHHPAHLAVSIIGHTYGLQVSENDDKVPHQPTAKELRDFGRWGYPRIPTYDKVPSGRLTIAVAGGVPVRQSAFSDTKTINLAGRLPVLVQELELRGAADEQRRLEREDQEAERRRRWKQVRDEAVIALREHNRAAILAEHAARWRRNQLLGDYIAAMQQRVASLDGAEQAAAREWVQWARDHHQRSNPLNQRLAFPADPDPSPEAIKPYMRGLSPYGPDNGLGLH
;
A
#
# COMPACT_ATOMS: atom_id res chain seq x y z
N MET A 1 -8.94 -12.42 -29.17
CA MET A 1 -8.52 -11.41 -30.17
C MET A 1 -7.25 -10.77 -29.62
N LEU A 2 -6.07 -11.17 -30.09
CA LEU A 2 -4.78 -10.62 -29.63
C LEU A 2 -4.57 -9.27 -30.33
N GLN A 3 -4.71 -8.16 -29.60
CA GLN A 3 -4.35 -6.85 -30.13
C GLN A 3 -2.83 -6.72 -30.13
N LEU A 4 -2.24 -6.51 -31.31
CA LEU A 4 -0.85 -6.09 -31.45
C LEU A 4 -0.78 -4.65 -30.94
N VAL A 5 -0.31 -4.46 -29.72
CA VAL A 5 -0.02 -3.12 -29.20
C VAL A 5 1.32 -2.69 -29.79
N ASP A 6 1.36 -1.51 -30.41
CA ASP A 6 2.60 -0.95 -30.92
C ASP A 6 3.66 -0.85 -29.83
N LYS A 7 4.92 -1.07 -30.20
CA LYS A 7 6.03 -0.94 -29.27
C LYS A 7 6.09 0.51 -28.76
N PRO A 8 6.22 0.74 -27.44
CA PRO A 8 6.41 2.07 -26.87
C PRO A 8 7.52 2.84 -27.59
N ALA A 9 7.33 4.14 -27.79
CA ALA A 9 8.26 5.01 -28.54
C ALA A 9 9.70 4.91 -28.04
N TRP A 10 9.91 4.73 -26.72
CA TRP A 10 11.24 4.57 -26.13
C TRP A 10 11.99 3.34 -26.63
N MET A 11 11.32 2.28 -27.12
CA MET A 11 11.98 1.07 -27.63
C MET A 11 12.70 1.31 -28.95
N ASN A 12 12.21 2.28 -29.74
CA ASN A 12 12.74 2.60 -31.06
C ASN A 12 13.56 3.90 -31.06
N ALA A 13 13.63 4.59 -29.92
CA ALA A 13 14.37 5.84 -29.78
C ALA A 13 15.88 5.61 -29.95
N VAL A 14 16.51 6.36 -30.85
CA VAL A 14 17.96 6.45 -30.96
C VAL A 14 18.46 7.32 -29.80
N LEU A 15 19.32 6.76 -28.95
CA LEU A 15 19.86 7.46 -27.79
C LEU A 15 21.20 8.09 -28.12
N GLU A 16 21.34 9.36 -27.75
CA GLU A 16 22.61 10.06 -27.88
C GLU A 16 23.68 9.38 -27.01
N PRO A 17 24.88 9.11 -27.57
CA PRO A 17 25.99 8.57 -26.80
C PRO A 17 26.36 9.48 -25.62
N ILE A 18 26.66 8.86 -24.48
CA ILE A 18 27.20 9.57 -23.32
C ILE A 18 28.71 9.43 -23.36
N GLU A 19 29.41 10.57 -23.48
CA GLU A 19 30.87 10.58 -23.48
C GLU A 19 31.44 10.20 -22.10
N VAL A 20 32.35 9.23 -22.11
CA VAL A 20 33.11 8.83 -20.92
C VAL A 20 34.51 9.36 -21.07
N ALA A 21 34.86 10.38 -20.27
CA ALA A 21 36.18 10.98 -20.30
C ALA A 21 37.30 9.94 -20.10
N GLU A 22 38.44 10.12 -20.78
CA GLU A 22 39.61 9.28 -20.59
C GLU A 22 40.24 9.48 -19.20
N ARG A 23 40.11 10.69 -18.65
CA ARG A 23 40.64 11.09 -17.34
C ARG A 23 39.55 11.82 -16.53
N LEU A 24 39.58 11.65 -15.21
CA LEU A 24 38.69 12.37 -14.30
C LEU A 24 39.21 13.79 -14.06
N ILE A 25 38.79 14.72 -14.91
CA ILE A 25 39.02 16.16 -14.75
C ILE A 25 37.71 16.78 -14.29
N ASN A 26 37.74 17.57 -13.20
CA ASN A 26 36.57 18.16 -12.57
C ASN A 26 35.41 17.15 -12.41
N PRO A 27 35.62 16.09 -11.60
CA PRO A 27 34.59 15.09 -11.38
C PRO A 27 33.40 15.70 -10.64
N HIS A 28 32.22 15.14 -10.85
CA HIS A 28 31.00 15.51 -10.16
C HIS A 28 31.19 15.39 -8.63
N ALA A 29 30.53 16.25 -7.84
CA ALA A 29 30.69 16.30 -6.38
C ALA A 29 30.44 14.94 -5.70
N ALA A 30 29.44 14.18 -6.16
CA ALA A 30 29.19 12.81 -5.70
C ALA A 30 30.37 11.86 -5.95
N ILE A 31 31.10 12.03 -7.05
CA ILE A 31 32.28 11.23 -7.38
C ILE A 31 33.49 11.67 -6.55
N VAL A 32 33.61 12.97 -6.25
CA VAL A 32 34.60 13.48 -5.28
C VAL A 32 34.37 12.82 -3.91
N ALA A 33 33.12 12.81 -3.43
CA ALA A 33 32.74 12.18 -2.17
C ALA A 33 33.04 10.67 -2.19
N LEU A 34 32.62 9.95 -3.24
CA LEU A 34 32.90 8.51 -3.41
C LEU A 34 34.41 8.21 -3.46
N ARG A 35 35.22 9.11 -4.02
CA ARG A 35 36.67 8.97 -4.06
C ARG A 35 37.32 9.18 -2.69
N ALA A 36 36.79 10.12 -1.91
CA ALA A 36 37.27 10.46 -0.57
C ALA A 36 36.90 9.41 0.48
N ASP A 37 35.86 8.63 0.22
CA ASP A 37 35.43 7.51 1.06
C ASP A 37 36.51 6.41 1.09
N LYS A 38 37.17 6.27 2.25
CA LYS A 38 38.27 5.32 2.49
C LYS A 38 37.77 3.93 2.91
N GLU A 39 36.46 3.75 3.15
CA GLU A 39 35.87 2.53 3.74
C GLU A 39 35.64 1.37 2.74
N HIS A 40 36.49 1.24 1.71
CA HIS A 40 36.47 0.10 0.78
C HIS A 40 35.17 -0.13 -0.03
N ARG A 41 34.34 0.91 -0.27
CA ARG A 41 33.10 0.74 -1.06
C ARG A 41 33.36 0.28 -2.49
N LEU A 42 34.26 0.97 -3.20
CA LEU A 42 34.82 0.46 -4.45
C LEU A 42 35.98 -0.48 -4.14
N ARG A 43 35.70 -1.79 -4.06
CA ARG A 43 36.68 -2.84 -3.75
C ARG A 43 37.73 -3.06 -4.85
N PHE A 44 37.51 -2.51 -6.04
CA PHE A 44 38.44 -2.61 -7.18
C PHE A 44 39.72 -1.81 -6.92
N LYS A 45 40.83 -2.25 -7.53
CA LYS A 45 42.13 -1.55 -7.48
C LYS A 45 42.57 -1.12 -8.89
N GLY A 46 43.56 -0.23 -8.95
CA GLY A 46 44.22 0.17 -10.19
C GLY A 46 43.28 0.69 -11.29
N ASN A 47 43.49 0.21 -12.51
CA ASN A 47 42.80 0.67 -13.72
C ASN A 47 41.28 0.41 -13.68
N VAL A 48 40.84 -0.71 -13.08
CA VAL A 48 39.41 -1.06 -12.96
C VAL A 48 38.69 -0.03 -12.09
N ARG A 49 39.30 0.38 -10.96
CA ARG A 49 38.75 1.43 -10.10
C ARG A 49 38.64 2.77 -10.84
N GLN A 50 39.69 3.17 -11.56
CA GLN A 50 39.68 4.42 -12.32
C GLN A 50 38.61 4.40 -13.43
N ARG A 51 38.42 3.26 -14.10
CA ARG A 51 37.37 3.08 -15.10
C ARG A 51 35.97 3.15 -14.50
N ALA A 52 35.74 2.48 -13.37
CA ALA A 52 34.45 2.54 -12.66
C ALA A 52 34.08 3.99 -12.28
N LEU A 53 35.04 4.75 -11.75
CA LEU A 53 34.82 6.16 -11.41
C LEU A 53 34.50 7.03 -12.64
N ARG A 54 35.14 6.79 -13.80
CA ARG A 54 34.86 7.52 -15.05
C ARG A 54 33.46 7.22 -15.59
N LEU A 55 33.03 5.96 -15.52
CA LEU A 55 31.66 5.57 -15.90
C LEU A 55 30.62 6.22 -14.98
N LEU A 56 30.84 6.18 -13.67
CA LEU A 56 29.94 6.82 -12.69
C LEU A 56 29.93 8.35 -12.84
N ASP A 57 31.06 8.99 -13.15
CA ASP A 57 31.14 10.43 -13.42
C ASP A 57 30.35 10.84 -14.66
N ALA A 58 30.45 10.05 -15.74
CA ALA A 58 29.67 10.26 -16.95
C ALA A 58 28.16 10.15 -16.67
N ILE A 59 27.73 9.16 -15.89
CA ILE A 59 26.33 9.03 -15.46
C ILE A 59 25.91 10.23 -14.60
N ALA A 60 26.73 10.61 -13.62
CA ALA A 60 26.43 11.72 -12.71
C ALA A 60 26.25 13.03 -13.48
N LYS A 61 27.20 13.39 -14.36
CA LYS A 61 27.13 14.59 -15.20
C LYS A 61 25.92 14.55 -16.14
N SER A 62 25.64 13.39 -16.73
CA SER A 62 24.48 13.18 -17.61
C SER A 62 23.15 13.35 -16.85
N ALA A 63 23.06 12.87 -15.62
CA ALA A 63 21.90 13.03 -14.76
C ALA A 63 21.73 14.50 -14.31
N SER A 64 22.81 15.16 -13.86
CA SER A 64 22.75 16.58 -13.49
C SER A 64 22.40 17.50 -14.67
N ALA A 65 22.87 17.18 -15.88
CA ALA A 65 22.48 17.91 -17.09
C ALA A 65 20.97 17.80 -17.41
N ARG A 66 20.31 16.75 -16.91
CA ARG A 66 18.85 16.56 -16.99
C ARG A 66 18.09 17.16 -15.81
N GLY A 67 18.79 17.86 -14.91
CA GLY A 67 18.21 18.45 -13.70
C GLY A 67 17.92 17.46 -12.57
N TRP A 68 18.51 16.26 -12.61
CA TRP A 68 18.34 15.26 -11.55
C TRP A 68 19.40 15.44 -10.47
N ASP A 69 19.01 15.19 -9.22
CA ASP A 69 19.94 15.25 -8.10
C ASP A 69 20.79 14.00 -8.06
N VAL A 70 22.09 14.17 -7.80
CA VAL A 70 23.04 13.06 -7.75
C VAL A 70 23.88 13.16 -6.48
N THR A 71 23.86 12.10 -5.68
CA THR A 71 24.56 12.04 -4.39
C THR A 71 25.43 10.79 -4.27
N CYS A 72 26.40 10.84 -3.37
CA CYS A 72 27.05 9.64 -2.86
C CYS A 72 26.34 9.28 -1.55
N PRO A 73 25.59 8.17 -1.49
CA PRO A 73 24.90 7.77 -0.26
C PRO A 73 25.89 7.64 0.89
N ALA A 74 25.49 8.03 2.11
CA ALA A 74 26.29 7.74 3.29
C ALA A 74 26.47 6.22 3.45
N TRP A 75 27.62 5.79 3.97
CA TRP A 75 27.80 4.39 4.31
C TRP A 75 26.94 4.03 5.53
N ASN A 76 26.28 2.87 5.46
CA ASN A 76 25.51 2.30 6.55
C ASN A 76 25.95 0.86 6.77
N ARG A 77 26.17 0.46 8.04
CA ARG A 77 26.60 -0.90 8.42
C ARG A 77 25.59 -1.97 8.09
N ASP A 78 24.31 -1.60 8.13
CA ASP A 78 23.21 -2.53 7.87
C ASP A 78 22.95 -2.72 6.36
N ASP A 79 23.51 -1.84 5.53
CA ASP A 79 23.44 -1.93 4.09
C ASP A 79 24.48 -2.92 3.57
N HIS A 80 24.02 -4.14 3.26
CA HIS A 80 24.90 -5.21 2.78
C HIS A 80 25.56 -4.88 1.43
N HIS A 81 24.94 -3.99 0.64
CA HIS A 81 25.39 -3.56 -0.68
C HIS A 81 25.07 -2.07 -0.92
N PRO A 82 25.81 -1.13 -0.30
CA PRO A 82 25.49 0.28 -0.42
C PRO A 82 25.71 0.74 -1.86
N ALA A 83 24.74 1.48 -2.40
CA ALA A 83 24.88 2.09 -3.72
C ALA A 83 26.09 3.04 -3.73
N HIS A 84 26.85 3.05 -4.82
CA HIS A 84 28.01 3.94 -5.00
C HIS A 84 27.60 5.35 -5.43
N LEU A 85 26.46 5.45 -6.11
CA LEU A 85 25.84 6.70 -6.52
C LEU A 85 24.33 6.56 -6.28
N ALA A 86 23.65 7.65 -5.93
CA ALA A 86 22.20 7.71 -5.96
C ALA A 86 21.76 8.85 -6.86
N VAL A 87 20.75 8.58 -7.69
CA VAL A 87 20.13 9.55 -8.60
C VAL A 87 18.68 9.73 -8.18
N SER A 88 18.26 10.96 -7.92
CA SER A 88 16.88 11.28 -7.54
C SER A 88 16.15 12.01 -8.68
N ILE A 89 15.00 11.46 -9.06
CA ILE A 89 14.15 11.93 -10.16
C ILE A 89 12.75 12.12 -9.60
N ILE A 90 12.25 13.36 -9.55
CA ILE A 90 10.89 13.69 -9.06
C ILE A 90 10.60 13.03 -7.69
N GLY A 91 11.53 13.16 -6.74
CA GLY A 91 11.39 12.60 -5.39
C GLY A 91 11.63 11.08 -5.26
N HIS A 92 11.87 10.36 -6.36
CA HIS A 92 12.19 8.93 -6.34
C HIS A 92 13.71 8.72 -6.48
N THR A 93 14.30 7.93 -5.58
CA THR A 93 15.76 7.73 -5.53
C THR A 93 16.17 6.35 -6.03
N TYR A 94 17.13 6.32 -6.95
CA TYR A 94 17.67 5.11 -7.57
C TYR A 94 19.14 4.94 -7.22
N GLY A 95 19.49 3.80 -6.63
CA GLY A 95 20.86 3.45 -6.27
C GLY A 95 21.60 2.79 -7.43
N LEU A 96 22.81 3.24 -7.73
CA LEU A 96 23.71 2.61 -8.68
C LEU A 96 24.84 1.89 -7.95
N GLN A 97 24.93 0.58 -8.12
CA GLN A 97 26.01 -0.24 -7.61
C GLN A 97 26.90 -0.70 -8.76
N VAL A 98 28.21 -0.60 -8.58
CA VAL A 98 29.18 -1.10 -9.57
C VAL A 98 29.86 -2.34 -9.01
N SER A 99 29.91 -3.42 -9.78
CA SER A 99 30.63 -4.66 -9.47
C SER A 99 31.60 -5.02 -10.58
N GLU A 100 32.64 -5.79 -10.26
CA GLU A 100 33.52 -6.42 -11.25
C GLU A 100 33.08 -7.87 -11.40
N ASN A 101 33.00 -8.34 -12.64
CA ASN A 101 32.68 -9.71 -12.96
C ASN A 101 33.93 -10.58 -12.83
N ASP A 102 33.76 -11.81 -12.37
CA ASP A 102 34.83 -12.81 -12.33
C ASP A 102 34.80 -13.71 -13.56
N ASP A 103 35.98 -14.08 -14.06
CA ASP A 103 36.15 -15.25 -14.92
C ASP A 103 36.32 -16.51 -14.08
N LYS A 104 35.80 -17.62 -14.58
CA LYS A 104 36.00 -18.95 -13.98
C LYS A 104 37.18 -19.61 -14.68
N VAL A 105 38.26 -19.84 -13.94
CA VAL A 105 39.42 -20.60 -14.42
C VAL A 105 39.45 -21.97 -13.74
N PRO A 106 39.85 -23.05 -14.43
CA PRO A 106 39.95 -24.36 -13.81
C PRO A 106 40.80 -24.30 -12.53
N HIS A 107 40.23 -24.79 -11.43
CA HIS A 107 40.92 -24.79 -10.13
C HIS A 107 42.05 -25.82 -10.17
N GLN A 108 43.20 -25.46 -9.61
CA GLN A 108 44.31 -26.39 -9.39
C GLN A 108 44.30 -26.82 -7.92
N PRO A 109 43.86 -28.06 -7.61
CA PRO A 109 43.79 -28.54 -6.23
C PRO A 109 45.15 -28.46 -5.53
N THR A 110 45.18 -27.85 -4.36
CA THR A 110 46.39 -27.84 -3.54
C THR A 110 46.65 -29.23 -2.96
N ALA A 111 47.92 -29.53 -2.67
CA ALA A 111 48.29 -30.79 -2.02
C ALA A 111 47.57 -30.99 -0.67
N LYS A 112 47.16 -29.91 0.00
CA LYS A 112 46.36 -29.96 1.22
C LYS A 112 44.92 -30.38 0.93
N GLU A 113 44.26 -29.77 -0.05
CA GLU A 113 42.88 -30.11 -0.43
C GLU A 113 42.75 -31.56 -0.91
N LEU A 114 43.73 -32.05 -1.67
CA LEU A 114 43.79 -33.46 -2.08
C LEU A 114 43.93 -34.41 -0.89
N ARG A 115 44.77 -34.07 0.10
CA ARG A 115 44.92 -34.86 1.33
C ARG A 115 43.66 -34.85 2.18
N ASP A 116 43.06 -33.68 2.38
CA ASP A 116 41.89 -33.50 3.23
C ASP A 116 40.67 -34.21 2.61
N PHE A 117 40.46 -34.05 1.30
CA PHE A 117 39.40 -34.74 0.56
C PHE A 117 39.63 -36.26 0.51
N GLY A 118 40.87 -36.72 0.31
CA GLY A 118 41.19 -38.15 0.33
C GLY A 118 41.01 -38.79 1.72
N ARG A 119 41.19 -38.03 2.80
CA ARG A 119 41.06 -38.52 4.18
C ARG A 119 39.63 -38.53 4.69
N TRP A 120 38.85 -37.50 4.35
CA TRP A 120 37.54 -37.27 4.96
C TRP A 120 36.37 -37.30 3.96
N GLY A 121 36.63 -37.32 2.65
CA GLY A 121 35.61 -37.18 1.61
C GLY A 121 34.96 -35.79 1.53
N TYR A 122 35.41 -34.84 2.35
CA TYR A 122 34.95 -33.46 2.40
C TYR A 122 36.07 -32.54 2.94
N PRO A 123 36.01 -31.22 2.68
CA PRO A 123 35.09 -30.53 1.77
C PRO A 123 35.39 -30.84 0.29
N ARG A 124 34.38 -30.75 -0.57
CA ARG A 124 34.54 -30.96 -2.01
C ARG A 124 35.50 -29.92 -2.59
N ILE A 125 36.51 -30.38 -3.31
CA ILE A 125 37.48 -29.51 -3.98
C ILE A 125 36.74 -28.71 -5.07
N PRO A 126 36.85 -27.36 -5.09
CA PRO A 126 36.26 -26.54 -6.13
C PRO A 126 36.72 -26.96 -7.53
N THR A 127 35.85 -26.87 -8.52
CA THR A 127 36.22 -27.12 -9.92
C THR A 127 36.81 -25.89 -10.61
N TYR A 128 36.54 -24.69 -10.08
CA TYR A 128 36.98 -23.42 -10.66
C TYR A 128 37.38 -22.42 -9.58
N ASP A 129 38.41 -21.64 -9.87
CA ASP A 129 38.74 -20.41 -9.16
C ASP A 129 38.09 -19.21 -9.87
N LYS A 130 37.73 -18.21 -9.07
CA LYS A 130 37.21 -16.93 -9.57
C LYS A 130 38.34 -15.92 -9.65
N VAL A 131 38.58 -15.38 -10.84
CA VAL A 131 39.59 -14.35 -11.06
C VAL A 131 38.93 -13.08 -11.59
N PRO A 132 39.25 -11.89 -11.06
CA PRO A 132 38.67 -10.63 -11.54
C PRO A 132 38.95 -10.41 -13.03
N SER A 133 37.90 -10.17 -13.83
CA SER A 133 38.01 -10.10 -15.29
C SER A 133 38.23 -8.69 -15.85
N GLY A 134 38.21 -7.65 -15.02
CA GLY A 134 38.23 -6.24 -15.44
C GLY A 134 36.93 -5.74 -16.08
N ARG A 135 35.96 -6.63 -16.32
CA ARG A 135 34.63 -6.32 -16.84
C ARG A 135 33.74 -5.85 -15.70
N LEU A 136 33.07 -4.73 -15.90
CA LEU A 136 32.22 -4.08 -14.91
C LEU A 136 30.75 -4.31 -15.19
N THR A 137 29.95 -4.35 -14.13
CA THR A 137 28.49 -4.33 -14.15
C THR A 137 28.00 -3.16 -13.31
N ILE A 138 27.02 -2.42 -13.81
CA ILE A 138 26.27 -1.42 -13.03
C ILE A 138 24.86 -1.95 -12.81
N ALA A 139 24.52 -2.19 -11.55
CA ALA A 139 23.18 -2.54 -11.13
C ALA A 139 22.41 -1.30 -10.67
N VAL A 140 21.13 -1.23 -11.04
CA VAL A 140 20.19 -0.17 -10.66
C VAL A 140 19.20 -0.74 -9.64
N ALA A 141 19.28 -0.25 -8.41
CA ALA A 141 18.35 -0.53 -7.33
C ALA A 141 17.31 0.59 -7.20
N GLY A 142 16.11 0.24 -6.73
CA GLY A 142 14.98 1.17 -6.63
C GLY A 142 14.08 1.15 -7.87
N GLY A 143 12.78 1.33 -7.65
CA GLY A 143 11.74 1.22 -8.66
C GLY A 143 11.58 -0.19 -9.24
N VAL A 144 10.55 -0.35 -10.08
CA VAL A 144 10.37 -1.57 -10.88
C VAL A 144 11.15 -1.42 -12.19
N PRO A 145 12.05 -2.35 -12.54
CA PRO A 145 12.73 -2.32 -13.84
C PRO A 145 11.74 -2.24 -15.00
N VAL A 146 11.96 -1.29 -15.90
CA VAL A 146 11.17 -1.15 -17.13
C VAL A 146 11.77 -2.02 -18.23
N ARG A 147 13.11 -2.01 -18.36
CA ARG A 147 13.85 -2.92 -19.25
C ARG A 147 14.64 -3.94 -18.45
N GLN A 148 15.53 -3.49 -17.58
CA GLN A 148 16.47 -4.34 -16.85
C GLN A 148 17.10 -3.59 -15.67
N SER A 149 17.62 -4.33 -14.69
CA SER A 149 18.29 -3.78 -13.50
C SER A 149 19.81 -3.90 -13.50
N ALA A 150 20.43 -4.46 -14.53
CA ALA A 150 21.88 -4.59 -14.58
C ALA A 150 22.41 -4.38 -16.00
N PHE A 151 23.52 -3.65 -16.09
CA PHE A 151 24.20 -3.31 -17.33
C PHE A 151 25.66 -3.73 -17.21
N SER A 152 26.04 -4.77 -17.95
CA SER A 152 27.40 -5.32 -17.89
C SER A 152 28.20 -5.05 -19.16
N ASP A 153 29.51 -4.97 -19.01
CA ASP A 153 30.43 -5.31 -20.07
C ASP A 153 30.16 -6.74 -20.57
N THR A 154 30.25 -6.90 -21.88
CA THR A 154 30.18 -8.21 -22.54
C THR A 154 31.42 -8.40 -23.40
N LYS A 155 31.55 -9.56 -24.05
CA LYS A 155 32.67 -9.82 -24.97
C LYS A 155 32.69 -8.85 -26.17
N THR A 156 31.54 -8.28 -26.54
CA THR A 156 31.38 -7.49 -27.77
C THR A 156 30.93 -6.05 -27.50
N ILE A 157 30.41 -5.74 -26.31
CA ILE A 157 29.86 -4.42 -25.97
C ILE A 157 30.50 -3.93 -24.67
N ASN A 158 31.07 -2.72 -24.73
CA ASN A 158 31.58 -1.98 -23.58
C ASN A 158 30.44 -1.26 -22.85
N LEU A 159 30.49 -1.28 -21.53
CA LEU A 159 29.57 -0.60 -20.63
C LEU A 159 29.43 0.91 -20.91
N ALA A 160 30.47 1.58 -21.40
CA ALA A 160 30.38 2.98 -21.86
C ALA A 160 29.29 3.17 -22.94
N GLY A 161 29.20 2.26 -23.90
CA GLY A 161 28.16 2.28 -24.94
C GLY A 161 26.76 1.92 -24.43
N ARG A 162 26.64 1.40 -23.20
CA ARG A 162 25.36 1.08 -22.55
C ARG A 162 24.87 2.20 -21.65
N LEU A 163 25.68 3.23 -21.38
CA LEU A 163 25.27 4.34 -20.51
C LEU A 163 24.01 5.06 -21.00
N PRO A 164 23.79 5.31 -22.31
CA PRO A 164 22.54 5.95 -22.75
C PRO A 164 21.30 5.12 -22.37
N VAL A 165 21.37 3.80 -22.54
CA VAL A 165 20.30 2.87 -22.18
C VAL A 165 20.07 2.84 -20.66
N LEU A 166 21.15 2.89 -19.88
CA LEU A 166 21.09 2.95 -18.42
C LEU A 166 20.43 4.25 -17.94
N VAL A 167 20.83 5.39 -18.50
CA VAL A 167 20.25 6.69 -18.12
C VAL A 167 18.77 6.77 -18.53
N GLN A 168 18.40 6.24 -19.70
CA GLN A 168 16.99 6.14 -20.09
C GLN A 168 16.21 5.17 -19.19
N GLU A 169 16.82 4.08 -18.70
CA GLU A 169 16.17 3.20 -17.72
C GLU A 169 15.84 3.96 -16.43
N LEU A 170 16.72 4.84 -15.94
CA LEU A 170 16.43 5.69 -14.77
C LEU A 170 15.25 6.62 -15.04
N GLU A 171 15.21 7.27 -16.20
CA GLU A 171 14.10 8.14 -16.62
C GLU A 171 12.76 7.37 -16.66
N LEU A 172 12.76 6.19 -17.28
CA LEU A 172 11.57 5.35 -17.40
C LEU A 172 11.07 4.87 -16.03
N ARG A 173 11.98 4.52 -15.11
CA ARG A 173 11.60 4.19 -13.73
C ARG A 173 11.02 5.40 -13.01
N GLY A 174 11.65 6.57 -13.14
CA GLY A 174 11.16 7.83 -12.57
C GLY A 174 9.74 8.15 -13.00
N ALA A 175 9.48 8.11 -14.31
CA ALA A 175 8.14 8.34 -14.85
C ALA A 175 7.12 7.30 -14.36
N ALA A 176 7.50 6.01 -14.31
CA ALA A 176 6.61 4.95 -13.84
C ALA A 176 6.31 5.02 -12.33
N ASP A 177 7.29 5.37 -11.50
CA ASP A 177 7.11 5.56 -10.07
C ASP A 177 6.25 6.79 -9.76
N GLU A 178 6.43 7.86 -10.52
CA GLU A 178 5.61 9.06 -10.39
C GLU A 178 4.16 8.81 -10.81
N GLN A 179 3.95 8.11 -11.94
CA GLN A 179 2.61 7.68 -12.35
C GLN A 179 1.94 6.82 -11.27
N ARG A 180 2.67 5.87 -10.69
CA ARG A 180 2.18 5.06 -9.55
C ARG A 180 1.88 5.90 -8.31
N ARG A 181 2.59 7.00 -8.06
CA ARG A 181 2.32 7.90 -6.93
C ARG A 181 0.99 8.62 -7.15
N LEU A 182 0.81 9.22 -8.33
CA LEU A 182 -0.43 9.92 -8.71
C LEU A 182 -1.64 8.99 -8.69
N GLU A 183 -1.52 7.80 -9.28
CA GLU A 183 -2.60 6.79 -9.27
C GLU A 183 -3.00 6.39 -7.85
N ARG A 184 -2.03 6.25 -6.93
CA ARG A 184 -2.31 5.96 -5.53
C ARG A 184 -3.04 7.11 -4.84
N GLU A 185 -2.62 8.35 -5.08
CA GLU A 185 -3.26 9.56 -4.55
C GLU A 185 -4.71 9.69 -5.04
N ASP A 186 -4.95 9.46 -6.33
CA ASP A 186 -6.29 9.49 -6.93
C ASP A 186 -7.17 8.38 -6.36
N GLN A 187 -6.65 7.14 -6.29
CA GLN A 187 -7.40 6.02 -5.70
C GLN A 187 -7.75 6.27 -4.24
N GLU A 188 -6.83 6.82 -3.45
CA GLU A 188 -7.09 7.20 -2.07
C GLU A 188 -8.14 8.30 -1.95
N ALA A 189 -8.06 9.34 -2.79
CA ALA A 189 -9.04 10.41 -2.82
C ALA A 189 -10.44 9.87 -3.17
N GLU A 190 -10.52 8.97 -4.14
CA GLU A 190 -11.79 8.34 -4.54
C GLU A 190 -12.33 7.42 -3.45
N ARG A 191 -11.48 6.62 -2.79
CA ARG A 191 -11.86 5.81 -1.62
C ARG A 191 -12.43 6.68 -0.51
N ARG A 192 -11.78 7.81 -0.19
CA ARG A 192 -12.25 8.77 0.82
C ARG A 192 -13.60 9.38 0.46
N ARG A 193 -13.79 9.80 -0.80
CA ARG A 193 -15.06 10.35 -1.30
C ARG A 193 -16.18 9.33 -1.19
N ARG A 194 -15.97 8.12 -1.71
CA ARG A 194 -16.95 7.03 -1.67
C ARG A 194 -17.31 6.66 -0.24
N TRP A 195 -16.33 6.56 0.65
CA TRP A 195 -16.57 6.27 2.05
C TRP A 195 -17.43 7.35 2.72
N LYS A 196 -17.12 8.63 2.50
CA LYS A 196 -17.89 9.74 3.06
C LYS A 196 -19.34 9.72 2.57
N GLN A 197 -19.55 9.51 1.28
CA GLN A 197 -20.89 9.42 0.70
C GLN A 197 -21.70 8.28 1.32
N VAL A 198 -21.13 7.07 1.39
CA VAL A 198 -21.80 5.92 1.99
C VAL A 198 -22.08 6.15 3.48
N ARG A 199 -21.16 6.78 4.21
CA ARG A 199 -21.38 7.14 5.62
C ARG A 199 -22.56 8.10 5.77
N ASP A 200 -22.61 9.15 4.96
CA ASP A 200 -23.69 10.14 5.04
C ASP A 200 -25.05 9.50 4.72
N GLU A 201 -25.11 8.61 3.71
CA GLU A 201 -26.28 7.79 3.40
C GLU A 201 -26.65 6.83 4.55
N ALA A 202 -25.65 6.22 5.21
CA ALA A 202 -25.84 5.32 6.34
C ALA A 202 -26.45 6.02 7.56
N VAL A 203 -26.03 7.27 7.84
CA VAL A 203 -26.61 8.08 8.93
C VAL A 203 -28.08 8.39 8.65
N ILE A 204 -28.42 8.72 7.41
CA ILE A 204 -29.82 8.95 7.02
C ILE A 204 -30.64 7.67 7.19
N ALA A 205 -30.12 6.53 6.73
CA ALA A 205 -30.79 5.23 6.85
C ALA A 205 -31.00 4.82 8.32
N LEU A 206 -30.02 5.03 9.20
CA LEU A 206 -30.12 4.78 10.63
C LEU A 206 -31.27 5.59 11.26
N ARG A 207 -31.33 6.89 10.96
CA ARG A 207 -32.38 7.79 11.48
C ARG A 207 -33.76 7.34 11.01
N GLU A 208 -33.89 7.01 9.73
CA GLU A 208 -35.16 6.56 9.16
C GLU A 208 -35.62 5.23 9.77
N HIS A 209 -34.71 4.26 9.90
CA HIS A 209 -35.00 2.99 10.56
C HIS A 209 -35.47 3.19 12.00
N ASN A 210 -34.78 4.03 12.78
CA ASN A 210 -35.16 4.32 14.16
C ASN A 210 -36.57 4.93 14.25
N ARG A 211 -36.88 5.91 13.39
CA ARG A 211 -38.19 6.57 13.36
C ARG A 211 -39.29 5.58 12.98
N ALA A 212 -39.05 4.74 11.96
CA ALA A 212 -39.98 3.70 11.54
C ALA A 212 -40.24 2.68 12.65
N ALA A 213 -39.20 2.25 13.37
CA ALA A 213 -39.30 1.33 14.50
C ALA A 213 -40.15 1.91 15.64
N ILE A 214 -39.90 3.17 16.03
CA ILE A 214 -40.66 3.87 17.08
C ILE A 214 -42.13 4.04 16.66
N LEU A 215 -42.39 4.44 15.41
CA LEU A 215 -43.75 4.57 14.90
C LEU A 215 -44.50 3.24 14.92
N ALA A 216 -43.85 2.15 14.51
CA ALA A 216 -44.41 0.80 14.55
C ALA A 216 -44.71 0.36 16.00
N GLU A 217 -43.82 0.64 16.94
CA GLU A 217 -44.04 0.38 18.36
C GLU A 217 -45.24 1.14 18.91
N HIS A 218 -45.33 2.44 18.61
CA HIS A 218 -46.47 3.28 19.01
C HIS A 218 -47.79 2.75 18.44
N ALA A 219 -47.82 2.38 17.16
CA ALA A 219 -49.01 1.79 16.53
C ALA A 219 -49.41 0.45 17.19
N ALA A 220 -48.44 -0.41 17.50
CA ALA A 220 -48.67 -1.67 18.18
C ALA A 220 -49.18 -1.47 19.63
N ARG A 221 -48.65 -0.48 20.36
CA ARG A 221 -49.14 -0.12 21.69
C ARG A 221 -50.56 0.45 21.65
N TRP A 222 -50.86 1.28 20.65
CA TRP A 222 -52.21 1.82 20.46
C TRP A 222 -53.21 0.70 20.16
N ARG A 223 -52.87 -0.23 19.26
CA ARG A 223 -53.74 -1.38 18.93
C ARG A 223 -54.00 -2.27 20.15
N ARG A 224 -52.99 -2.54 20.98
CA ARG A 224 -53.17 -3.29 22.24
C ARG A 224 -54.11 -2.56 23.21
N ASN A 225 -54.01 -1.23 23.28
CA ASN A 225 -54.90 -0.44 24.12
C ASN A 225 -56.35 -0.48 23.63
N GLN A 226 -56.59 -0.44 22.31
CA GLN A 226 -57.93 -0.62 21.73
C GLN A 226 -58.54 -1.97 22.13
N LEU A 227 -57.77 -3.07 21.97
CA LEU A 227 -58.21 -4.40 22.37
C LEU A 227 -58.55 -4.49 23.87
N LEU A 228 -57.75 -3.82 24.72
CA LEU A 228 -58.04 -3.75 26.15
C LEU A 228 -59.35 -2.99 26.43
N GLY A 229 -59.62 -1.90 25.69
CA GLY A 229 -60.89 -1.19 25.74
C GLY A 229 -62.08 -2.06 25.37
N ASP A 230 -61.98 -2.82 24.28
CA ASP A 230 -63.02 -3.76 23.83
C ASP A 230 -63.27 -4.85 24.88
N TYR A 231 -62.21 -5.41 25.47
CA TYR A 231 -62.32 -6.40 26.53
C TYR A 231 -62.98 -5.83 27.80
N ILE A 232 -62.62 -4.61 28.20
CA ILE A 232 -63.24 -3.91 29.32
C ILE A 232 -64.73 -3.64 29.06
N ALA A 233 -65.12 -3.33 27.82
CA ALA A 233 -66.53 -3.20 27.44
C ALA A 233 -67.28 -4.54 27.55
N ALA A 234 -66.69 -5.64 27.09
CA ALA A 234 -67.26 -6.98 27.25
C ALA A 234 -67.39 -7.39 28.73
N MET A 235 -66.39 -7.06 29.57
CA MET A 235 -66.47 -7.27 31.02
C MET A 235 -67.66 -6.53 31.64
N GLN A 236 -67.89 -5.26 31.26
CA GLN A 236 -69.04 -4.49 31.77
C GLN A 236 -70.38 -5.15 31.43
N GLN A 237 -70.52 -5.62 30.19
CA GLN A 237 -71.71 -6.35 29.76
C GLN A 237 -71.92 -7.62 30.59
N ARG A 238 -70.84 -8.39 30.86
CA ARG A 238 -70.93 -9.59 31.71
C ARG A 238 -71.32 -9.25 33.14
N VAL A 239 -70.75 -8.20 33.73
CA VAL A 239 -71.07 -7.76 35.10
C VAL A 239 -72.55 -7.38 35.29
N ALA A 240 -73.22 -6.91 34.23
CA ALA A 240 -74.66 -6.63 34.27
C ALA A 240 -75.53 -7.89 34.47
N SER A 241 -74.98 -9.08 34.21
CA SER A 241 -75.66 -10.38 34.38
C SER A 241 -75.24 -11.15 35.63
N LEU A 242 -74.41 -10.55 36.49
CA LEU A 242 -74.00 -11.11 37.79
C LEU A 242 -74.80 -10.45 38.91
N ASP A 243 -74.94 -11.16 40.03
CA ASP A 243 -75.69 -10.68 41.20
C ASP A 243 -74.85 -10.75 42.49
N GLY A 244 -75.30 -10.01 43.51
CA GLY A 244 -74.77 -10.09 44.86
C GLY A 244 -73.29 -9.71 44.99
N ALA A 245 -72.55 -10.46 45.82
CA ALA A 245 -71.15 -10.17 46.13
C ALA A 245 -70.22 -10.31 44.91
N GLU A 246 -70.52 -11.23 43.99
CA GLU A 246 -69.73 -11.43 42.77
C GLU A 246 -69.82 -10.21 41.84
N GLN A 247 -71.02 -9.63 41.71
CA GLN A 247 -71.21 -8.40 40.94
C GLN A 247 -70.41 -7.23 41.51
N ALA A 248 -70.41 -7.07 42.84
CA ALA A 248 -69.67 -5.98 43.50
C ALA A 248 -68.15 -6.08 43.27
N ALA A 249 -67.57 -7.28 43.46
CA ALA A 249 -66.14 -7.51 43.21
C ALA A 249 -65.77 -7.30 41.73
N ALA A 250 -66.61 -7.75 40.80
CA ALA A 250 -66.37 -7.58 39.38
C ALA A 250 -66.49 -6.12 38.92
N ARG A 251 -67.37 -5.31 39.53
CA ARG A 251 -67.46 -3.86 39.29
C ARG A 251 -66.19 -3.14 39.72
N GLU A 252 -65.62 -3.49 40.88
CA GLU A 252 -64.37 -2.93 41.36
C GLU A 252 -63.22 -3.21 40.38
N TRP A 253 -63.12 -4.45 39.88
CA TRP A 253 -62.11 -4.82 38.90
C TRP A 253 -62.28 -4.09 37.55
N VAL A 254 -63.52 -3.97 37.05
CA VAL A 254 -63.83 -3.19 35.84
C VAL A 254 -63.44 -1.72 36.00
N GLN A 255 -63.70 -1.13 37.16
CA GLN A 255 -63.36 0.27 37.41
C GLN A 255 -61.85 0.48 37.41
N TRP A 256 -61.11 -0.37 38.12
CA TRP A 256 -59.65 -0.33 38.08
C TRP A 256 -59.10 -0.51 36.65
N ALA A 257 -59.67 -1.45 35.88
CA ALA A 257 -59.26 -1.70 34.51
C ALA A 257 -59.51 -0.49 33.59
N ARG A 258 -60.64 0.22 33.75
CA ARG A 258 -60.91 1.48 33.04
C ARG A 258 -59.86 2.55 33.35
N ASP A 259 -59.53 2.74 34.62
CA ASP A 259 -58.55 3.74 35.05
C ASP A 259 -57.14 3.36 34.55
N HIS A 260 -56.82 2.07 34.52
CA HIS A 260 -55.58 1.58 33.92
C HIS A 260 -55.54 1.80 32.40
N HIS A 261 -56.63 1.52 31.68
CA HIS A 261 -56.74 1.74 30.23
C HIS A 261 -56.57 3.23 29.86
N GLN A 262 -57.18 4.14 30.62
CA GLN A 262 -56.99 5.58 30.39
C GLN A 262 -55.54 6.02 30.61
N ARG A 263 -54.90 5.58 31.69
CA ARG A 263 -53.48 5.89 31.96
C ARG A 263 -52.53 5.28 30.93
N SER A 264 -52.89 4.12 30.39
CA SER A 264 -52.04 3.36 29.47
C SER A 264 -52.18 3.77 28.01
N ASN A 265 -53.21 4.55 27.66
CA ASN A 265 -53.44 5.03 26.30
C ASN A 265 -52.22 5.82 25.78
N PRO A 266 -51.51 5.33 24.75
CA PRO A 266 -50.32 6.00 24.25
C PRO A 266 -50.60 7.39 23.67
N LEU A 267 -51.83 7.70 23.28
CA LEU A 267 -52.22 9.02 22.76
C LEU A 267 -52.40 10.08 23.85
N ASN A 268 -52.35 9.70 25.13
CA ASN A 268 -52.33 10.65 26.24
C ASN A 268 -50.91 11.19 26.52
N GLN A 269 -49.90 10.66 25.81
CA GLN A 269 -48.53 11.16 25.85
C GLN A 269 -48.31 12.22 24.78
N ARG A 270 -47.30 13.09 24.94
CA ARG A 270 -46.97 14.13 23.97
C ARG A 270 -46.59 13.49 22.62
N LEU A 271 -47.29 13.86 21.56
CA LEU A 271 -46.91 13.53 20.19
C LEU A 271 -45.74 14.43 19.78
N ALA A 272 -44.55 13.86 19.69
CA ALA A 272 -43.33 14.55 19.29
C ALA A 272 -42.57 13.74 18.25
N PHE A 273 -41.79 14.44 17.43
CA PHE A 273 -40.87 13.79 16.51
C PHE A 273 -39.77 13.06 17.29
N PRO A 274 -39.49 11.78 17.01
CA PRO A 274 -38.46 11.04 17.73
C PRO A 274 -37.08 11.69 17.62
N ALA A 275 -36.30 11.63 18.69
CA ALA A 275 -34.92 12.07 18.67
C ALA A 275 -34.08 11.18 17.73
N ASP A 276 -33.15 11.80 17.01
CA ASP A 276 -32.23 11.06 16.16
C ASP A 276 -31.22 10.29 17.04
N PRO A 277 -30.94 9.01 16.73
CA PRO A 277 -29.92 8.26 17.44
C PRO A 277 -28.52 8.82 17.15
N ASP A 278 -27.60 8.62 18.09
CA ASP A 278 -26.19 8.96 17.88
C ASP A 278 -25.60 8.12 16.74
N PRO A 279 -25.03 8.73 15.68
CA PRO A 279 -24.44 8.02 14.55
C PRO A 279 -23.05 7.47 14.88
N SER A 280 -22.96 6.66 15.93
CA SER A 280 -21.74 5.94 16.30
C SER A 280 -21.36 4.91 15.22
N PRO A 281 -20.07 4.55 15.09
CA PRO A 281 -19.61 3.56 14.11
C PRO A 281 -20.40 2.24 14.14
N GLU A 282 -20.71 1.72 15.33
CA GLU A 282 -21.48 0.48 15.48
C GLU A 282 -22.95 0.66 15.06
N ALA A 283 -23.55 1.82 15.33
CA ALA A 283 -24.93 2.09 14.92
C ALA A 283 -25.09 2.21 13.39
N ILE A 284 -24.11 2.79 12.70
CA ILE A 284 -24.15 2.95 11.24
C ILE A 284 -23.67 1.70 10.48
N LYS A 285 -22.92 0.81 11.13
CA LYS A 285 -22.30 -0.38 10.52
C LYS A 285 -23.25 -1.21 9.64
N PRO A 286 -24.51 -1.51 10.04
CA PRO A 286 -25.43 -2.27 9.19
C PRO A 286 -25.75 -1.58 7.86
N TYR A 287 -25.59 -0.26 7.79
CA TYR A 287 -25.94 0.57 6.62
C TYR A 287 -24.72 0.95 5.78
N MET A 288 -23.50 0.55 6.16
CA MET A 288 -22.26 0.92 5.47
C MET A 288 -21.99 0.14 4.16
N ARG A 289 -22.92 -0.70 3.68
CA ARG A 289 -22.82 -1.45 2.41
C ARG A 289 -21.49 -2.22 2.24
N GLY A 290 -21.00 -2.83 3.32
CA GLY A 290 -19.74 -3.57 3.34
C GLY A 290 -18.47 -2.72 3.52
N LEU A 291 -18.58 -1.39 3.60
CA LEU A 291 -17.46 -0.53 3.97
C LEU A 291 -17.27 -0.47 5.49
N SER A 292 -16.04 -0.19 5.93
CA SER A 292 -15.71 -0.05 7.34
C SER A 292 -16.34 1.23 7.92
N PRO A 293 -17.02 1.17 9.09
CA PRO A 293 -17.59 2.36 9.73
C PRO A 293 -16.51 3.26 10.37
N TYR A 294 -15.28 2.77 10.51
CA TYR A 294 -14.18 3.44 11.21
C TYR A 294 -13.28 4.29 10.32
N GLY A 295 -13.46 4.22 9.00
CA GLY A 295 -12.66 5.01 8.06
C GLY A 295 -12.47 4.32 6.71
N PRO A 296 -12.01 5.08 5.70
CA PRO A 296 -11.77 4.59 4.35
C PRO A 296 -10.63 3.57 4.25
N ASP A 297 -9.69 3.57 5.21
CA ASP A 297 -8.48 2.75 5.18
C ASP A 297 -8.58 1.47 6.03
N ASN A 298 -9.61 1.36 6.87
CA ASN A 298 -9.82 0.23 7.79
C ASN A 298 -10.65 -0.91 7.16
N GLY A 299 -10.63 -1.02 5.82
CA GLY A 299 -11.56 -1.84 5.03
C GLY A 299 -11.08 -3.24 4.62
N LEU A 300 -9.87 -3.66 4.95
CA LEU A 300 -9.39 -5.03 4.68
C LEU A 300 -9.67 -5.93 5.91
N GLY A 301 -10.94 -6.16 6.19
CA GLY A 301 -11.41 -7.19 7.10
C GLY A 301 -12.01 -8.33 6.28
N LEU A 302 -11.31 -9.47 6.29
CA LEU A 302 -11.69 -10.75 5.70
C LEU A 302 -13.19 -11.05 5.82
N HIS A 303 -13.82 -11.31 4.68
CA HIS A 303 -15.01 -12.16 4.57
C HIS A 303 -14.70 -13.29 3.62
#